data_AF-A0A1Q5Q3K1-F1
#
_entry.id   AF-A0A1Q5Q3K1-F1
#
_cell.length_a   1.000
_cell.length_b   1.000
_cell.length_c   1.000
_cell.angle_alpha   90.00
_cell.angle_beta   90.00
_cell.angle_gamma   90.00
#
_symmetry.space_group_name_H-M   'P 1'
#
loop_
_entity.id
_entity.type
_entity.pdbx_description
1 polymer ?
#
loop_
_entity_poly.entity_id
_entity_poly.type
_entity_poly.pdbx_seq_one_letter_code
_entity_poly.pdbx_strand_id
1 'polypeptide(L)'
;MAKVWPTYNYTEHRLLLFVRGAGDDTSAFAIGVDGVKKIEPKDIQVPDVGGYSQLDYEGKPSIAMTIDAGELKKDNAAPHLYRVAMHELVHFYYQGDMAQDGGDSRAQAYPVDGTPRLYRRMIHHRLIEAYRHPDKRSEALAKAKYWLEKWQTEYADEAKSIKATDIAEGTARYTDNMAAFTTDSISKEDIRKKASELMVTGDFSASADAESYTIGEAAALLLDEVGGDWKKDFYQSNTTLADLLLKDVKTAEDSVDPEVKTKVDQAVKEQNDSIGKDIKDVTAAKKDTSIPNLKIDDTDTDGSYASSGSFLVDDEDVTTGFAKDYTVDWKNLTLSNLAVGHEFSEDGRSFLLVPLAMMHEVKDGRPHDQR
;
A
#
# COMPACT_ATOMS: atom_id res chain seq x y z
N MET A 1 -5.34 -23.02 -12.62
CA MET A 1 -4.93 -21.75 -11.99
C MET A 1 -3.59 -22.02 -11.36
N ALA A 2 -2.55 -21.37 -11.89
CA ALA A 2 -1.20 -21.65 -11.43
C ALA A 2 -1.06 -21.22 -9.97
N LYS A 3 -0.41 -22.07 -9.17
CA LYS A 3 -0.08 -21.74 -7.78
C LYS A 3 1.11 -20.78 -7.78
N VAL A 4 0.84 -19.47 -7.77
CA VAL A 4 1.86 -18.42 -7.57
C VAL A 4 2.60 -18.66 -6.25
N TRP A 5 1.84 -19.03 -5.22
CA TRP A 5 2.34 -19.44 -3.92
C TRP A 5 1.75 -20.82 -3.54
N PRO A 6 2.50 -21.76 -2.95
CA PRO A 6 2.05 -23.13 -2.72
C PRO A 6 0.77 -23.26 -1.88
N THR A 7 0.60 -22.38 -0.88
CA THR A 7 -0.53 -22.37 0.06
C THR A 7 -1.71 -21.50 -0.40
N TYR A 8 -1.56 -20.73 -1.48
CA TYR A 8 -2.64 -19.84 -1.93
C TYR A 8 -3.60 -20.60 -2.84
N ASN A 9 -4.89 -20.54 -2.52
CA ASN A 9 -5.93 -21.20 -3.28
C ASN A 9 -7.06 -20.24 -3.69
N TYR A 10 -6.85 -19.53 -4.79
CA TYR A 10 -7.82 -18.60 -5.36
C TYR A 10 -9.12 -19.25 -5.85
N THR A 11 -9.20 -20.59 -5.99
CA THR A 11 -10.44 -21.26 -6.39
C THR A 11 -11.51 -21.24 -5.30
N GLU A 12 -11.09 -21.05 -4.04
CA GLU A 12 -11.99 -21.01 -2.88
C GLU A 12 -12.56 -19.62 -2.62
N HIS A 13 -12.11 -18.59 -3.36
CA HIS A 13 -12.54 -17.22 -3.16
C HIS A 13 -13.57 -16.75 -4.18
N ARG A 14 -14.38 -15.76 -3.78
CA ARG A 14 -15.20 -14.94 -4.70
C ARG A 14 -14.76 -13.49 -4.63
N LEU A 15 -14.78 -12.82 -5.79
CA LEU A 15 -14.77 -11.37 -5.86
C LEU A 15 -16.22 -10.89 -6.05
N LEU A 16 -16.71 -10.12 -5.09
CA LEU A 16 -17.97 -9.41 -5.17
C LEU A 16 -17.69 -7.99 -5.64
N LEU A 17 -17.99 -7.72 -6.90
CA LEU A 17 -17.78 -6.42 -7.52
C LEU A 17 -19.08 -5.61 -7.52
N PHE A 18 -19.07 -4.47 -6.83
CA PHE A 18 -20.12 -3.48 -6.84
C PHE A 18 -19.72 -2.35 -7.78
N VAL A 19 -20.53 -2.12 -8.82
CA VAL A 19 -20.32 -1.05 -9.80
C VAL A 19 -21.34 0.04 -9.52
N ARG A 20 -20.86 1.19 -9.05
CA ARG A 20 -21.71 2.34 -8.74
C ARG A 20 -21.88 3.22 -9.98
N GLY A 21 -23.11 3.36 -10.45
CA GLY A 21 -23.51 4.22 -11.55
C GLY A 21 -23.90 5.62 -11.07
N ALA A 22 -24.57 6.38 -11.95
CA ALA A 22 -25.10 7.69 -11.57
C ALA A 22 -26.32 7.53 -10.66
N GLY A 23 -26.35 8.27 -9.54
CA GLY A 23 -27.41 8.18 -8.53
C GLY A 23 -27.31 6.92 -7.67
N ASP A 24 -28.44 6.26 -7.41
CA ASP A 24 -28.51 5.04 -6.59
C ASP A 24 -28.35 3.75 -7.41
N ASP A 25 -28.02 3.83 -8.70
CA ASP A 25 -27.85 2.65 -9.55
C ASP A 25 -26.58 1.90 -9.15
N THR A 26 -26.75 0.72 -8.55
CA THR A 26 -25.64 -0.17 -8.17
C THR A 26 -25.88 -1.54 -8.78
N SER A 27 -24.95 -1.98 -9.62
CA SER A 27 -24.92 -3.36 -10.11
C SER A 27 -23.90 -4.17 -9.33
N ALA A 28 -24.29 -5.37 -8.89
CA ALA A 28 -23.40 -6.25 -8.14
C ALA A 28 -23.15 -7.56 -8.89
N PHE A 29 -21.92 -8.04 -8.87
CA PHE A 29 -21.48 -9.27 -9.55
C PHE A 29 -20.65 -10.13 -8.61
N ALA A 30 -20.96 -11.43 -8.55
CA ALA A 30 -20.07 -12.44 -7.99
C ALA A 30 -19.20 -13.02 -9.12
N ILE A 31 -17.89 -12.96 -8.94
CA ILE A 31 -16.88 -13.39 -9.90
C ILE A 31 -16.06 -14.52 -9.28
N GLY A 32 -15.90 -15.62 -10.02
CA GLY A 32 -15.03 -16.72 -9.62
C GLY A 32 -14.67 -17.64 -10.80
N VAL A 33 -14.12 -18.81 -10.49
CA VAL A 33 -13.64 -19.78 -11.49
C VAL A 33 -14.73 -20.35 -12.39
N ASP A 34 -15.97 -20.32 -11.93
CA ASP A 34 -17.19 -20.74 -12.60
C ASP A 34 -17.83 -19.63 -13.44
N GLY A 35 -17.25 -18.42 -13.43
CA GLY A 35 -17.66 -17.29 -14.25
C GLY A 35 -18.17 -16.10 -13.45
N VAL A 36 -19.01 -15.29 -14.11
CA VAL A 36 -19.59 -14.06 -13.55
C VAL A 36 -21.10 -14.24 -13.41
N LYS A 37 -21.62 -13.96 -12.21
CA LYS A 37 -23.04 -14.01 -11.89
C LYS A 37 -23.49 -12.65 -11.37
N LYS A 38 -24.56 -12.08 -11.93
CA LYS A 38 -25.21 -10.91 -11.34
C LYS A 38 -25.87 -11.32 -10.03
N ILE A 39 -25.72 -10.52 -8.98
CA ILE A 39 -26.28 -10.77 -7.66
C ILE A 39 -27.09 -9.57 -7.17
N GLU A 40 -27.93 -9.81 -6.16
CA GLU A 40 -28.60 -8.77 -5.41
C GLU A 40 -27.79 -8.53 -4.12
N PRO A 41 -27.40 -7.29 -3.79
CA PRO A 41 -26.50 -6.98 -2.68
C PRO A 41 -27.19 -7.03 -1.29
N LYS A 42 -28.24 -7.85 -1.15
CA LYS A 42 -29.01 -7.94 0.11
C LYS A 42 -28.13 -8.53 1.21
N ASP A 43 -28.17 -7.90 2.37
CA ASP A 43 -27.43 -8.33 3.57
C ASP A 43 -25.90 -8.33 3.41
N ILE A 44 -25.38 -7.57 2.43
CA ILE A 44 -23.95 -7.34 2.25
C ILE A 44 -23.65 -5.87 2.55
N GLN A 45 -22.72 -5.63 3.48
CA GLN A 45 -22.14 -4.30 3.69
C GLN A 45 -21.24 -3.97 2.51
N VAL A 46 -21.72 -3.05 1.66
CA VAL A 46 -21.00 -2.63 0.45
C VAL A 46 -19.89 -1.67 0.85
N PRO A 47 -18.62 -1.92 0.45
CA PRO A 47 -17.53 -0.98 0.68
C PRO A 47 -17.80 0.38 0.01
N ASP A 48 -17.19 1.44 0.53
CA ASP A 48 -17.17 2.74 -0.13
C ASP A 48 -16.53 2.66 -1.52
N VAL A 49 -16.82 3.63 -2.39
CA VAL A 49 -16.27 3.66 -3.75
C VAL A 49 -14.73 3.73 -3.69
N GLY A 50 -14.07 2.79 -4.36
CA GLY A 50 -12.61 2.61 -4.31
C GLY A 50 -12.14 1.73 -3.15
N GLY A 51 -13.03 1.38 -2.22
CA GLY A 51 -12.74 0.55 -1.07
C GLY A 51 -12.97 -0.94 -1.32
N TYR A 52 -12.54 -1.71 -0.33
CA TYR A 52 -12.61 -3.17 -0.33
C TYR A 52 -12.80 -3.72 1.09
N SER A 53 -13.40 -4.90 1.21
CA SER A 53 -13.59 -5.57 2.50
C SER A 53 -13.54 -7.09 2.37
N GLN A 54 -13.15 -7.75 3.46
CA GLN A 54 -13.28 -9.19 3.61
C GLN A 54 -14.71 -9.55 4.03
N LEU A 55 -15.24 -10.66 3.52
CA LEU A 55 -16.53 -11.20 3.92
C LEU A 55 -16.68 -12.67 3.54
N ASP A 56 -17.70 -13.33 4.10
CA ASP A 56 -18.15 -14.64 3.63
C ASP A 56 -19.34 -14.49 2.68
N TYR A 57 -19.27 -15.17 1.53
CA TYR A 57 -20.36 -15.20 0.55
C TYR A 57 -20.59 -16.63 0.05
N GLU A 58 -21.83 -17.12 0.18
CA GLU A 58 -22.21 -18.50 -0.16
C GLU A 58 -21.31 -19.56 0.52
N GLY A 59 -20.86 -19.30 1.74
CA GLY A 59 -19.99 -20.19 2.53
C GLY A 59 -18.52 -20.20 2.08
N LYS A 60 -18.09 -19.19 1.33
CA LYS A 60 -16.71 -19.01 0.86
C LYS A 60 -16.09 -17.70 1.34
N PRO A 61 -14.81 -17.72 1.79
CA PRO A 61 -14.07 -16.49 2.08
C PRO A 61 -13.93 -15.65 0.81
N SER A 62 -14.31 -14.39 0.86
CA SER A 62 -14.53 -13.55 -0.33
C SER A 62 -14.04 -12.13 -0.09
N ILE A 63 -13.81 -11.42 -1.18
CA ILE A 63 -13.51 -9.98 -1.16
C ILE A 63 -14.63 -9.20 -1.84
N ALA A 64 -15.10 -8.15 -1.20
CA ALA A 64 -15.98 -7.15 -1.79
C ALA A 64 -15.14 -5.97 -2.25
N MET A 65 -15.46 -5.42 -3.41
CA MET A 65 -14.84 -4.21 -3.95
C MET A 65 -15.89 -3.34 -4.61
N THR A 66 -15.80 -2.03 -4.40
CA THR A 66 -16.69 -1.07 -5.05
C THR A 66 -15.90 -0.18 -6.00
N ILE A 67 -16.38 -0.04 -7.24
CA ILE A 67 -15.78 0.81 -8.27
C ILE A 67 -16.83 1.72 -8.91
N ASP A 68 -16.43 2.95 -9.24
CA ASP A 68 -17.25 3.85 -10.05
C ASP A 68 -17.35 3.36 -11.50
N ALA A 69 -18.53 3.47 -12.10
CA ALA A 69 -18.79 3.02 -13.47
C ALA A 69 -17.99 3.79 -14.54
N GLY A 70 -17.61 5.04 -14.26
CA GLY A 70 -16.70 5.82 -15.08
C GLY A 70 -15.26 5.33 -14.97
N GLU A 71 -14.80 5.00 -13.76
CA GLU A 71 -13.48 4.40 -13.52
C GLU A 71 -13.33 3.04 -14.20
N LEU A 72 -14.37 2.19 -14.15
CA LEU A 72 -14.36 0.89 -14.82
C LEU A 72 -14.23 0.98 -16.36
N LYS A 73 -14.56 2.12 -16.96
CA LYS A 73 -14.44 2.37 -18.42
C LYS A 73 -13.03 2.79 -18.83
N LYS A 74 -12.14 3.12 -17.91
CA LYS A 74 -10.76 3.49 -18.24
C LYS A 74 -10.01 2.30 -18.81
N ASP A 75 -9.04 2.59 -19.67
CA ASP A 75 -8.12 1.57 -20.17
C ASP A 75 -7.41 0.89 -19.00
N ASN A 76 -7.28 -0.44 -19.07
CA ASN A 76 -6.69 -1.28 -18.03
C ASN A 76 -7.41 -1.33 -16.66
N ALA A 77 -8.63 -0.79 -16.53
CA ALA A 77 -9.37 -0.84 -15.26
C ALA A 77 -9.61 -2.27 -14.76
N ALA A 78 -10.04 -3.19 -15.64
CA ALA A 78 -10.30 -4.57 -15.25
C ALA A 78 -9.03 -5.35 -14.82
N PRO A 79 -7.90 -5.31 -15.57
CA PRO A 79 -6.63 -5.86 -15.10
C PRO A 79 -6.15 -5.26 -13.77
N HIS A 80 -6.31 -3.94 -13.59
CA HIS A 80 -5.93 -3.28 -12.34
C HIS A 80 -6.80 -3.75 -11.17
N LEU A 81 -8.12 -3.76 -11.34
CA LEU A 81 -9.08 -4.24 -10.34
C LEU A 81 -8.79 -5.69 -9.93
N TYR A 82 -8.50 -6.56 -10.90
CA TYR A 82 -8.13 -7.94 -10.64
C TYR A 82 -6.85 -8.02 -9.79
N ARG A 83 -5.83 -7.22 -10.12
CA ARG A 83 -4.59 -7.17 -9.34
C ARG A 83 -4.84 -6.69 -7.91
N VAL A 84 -5.60 -5.62 -7.72
CA VAL A 84 -5.97 -5.14 -6.38
C VAL A 84 -6.73 -6.23 -5.62
N ALA A 85 -7.70 -6.90 -6.24
CA ALA A 85 -8.40 -8.01 -5.59
C ALA A 85 -7.45 -9.13 -5.15
N MET A 86 -6.48 -9.51 -5.99
CA MET A 86 -5.48 -10.52 -5.65
C MET A 86 -4.52 -10.05 -4.54
N HIS A 87 -4.18 -8.77 -4.53
CA HIS A 87 -3.35 -8.13 -3.51
C HIS A 87 -4.02 -8.20 -2.13
N GLU A 88 -5.25 -7.71 -2.03
CA GLU A 88 -5.99 -7.67 -0.76
C GLU A 88 -6.37 -9.06 -0.26
N LEU A 89 -6.63 -10.03 -1.15
CA LEU A 89 -6.84 -11.43 -0.74
C LEU A 89 -5.63 -12.00 0.00
N VAL A 90 -4.40 -11.58 -0.35
CA VAL A 90 -3.18 -12.01 0.37
C VAL A 90 -3.21 -11.51 1.80
N HIS A 91 -3.51 -10.22 1.99
CA HIS A 91 -3.61 -9.62 3.32
C HIS A 91 -4.71 -10.29 4.16
N PHE A 92 -5.92 -10.46 3.61
CA PHE A 92 -7.06 -10.99 4.36
C PHE A 92 -6.94 -12.46 4.74
N TYR A 93 -6.43 -13.31 3.85
CA TYR A 93 -6.58 -14.76 4.02
C TYR A 93 -5.27 -15.55 4.10
N TYR A 94 -4.14 -14.93 3.76
CA TYR A 94 -2.90 -15.69 3.59
C TYR A 94 -1.73 -15.21 4.44
N GLN A 95 -1.79 -13.99 4.97
CA GLN A 95 -0.76 -13.47 5.87
C GLN A 95 -1.03 -13.79 7.34
N GLY A 96 -2.26 -14.11 7.73
CA GLY A 96 -2.62 -14.48 9.10
C GLY A 96 -2.22 -13.41 10.12
N ASP A 97 -1.75 -13.84 11.30
CA ASP A 97 -1.36 -12.94 12.41
C ASP A 97 -0.18 -12.02 12.09
N MET A 98 0.57 -12.26 10.99
CA MET A 98 1.63 -11.34 10.53
C MET A 98 1.08 -9.95 10.16
N ALA A 99 -0.22 -9.85 9.83
CA ALA A 99 -0.89 -8.58 9.57
C ALA A 99 -1.01 -7.69 10.83
N GLN A 100 -0.78 -8.24 12.03
CA GLN A 100 -0.99 -7.54 13.32
C GLN A 100 0.29 -7.09 14.03
N ASP A 101 1.49 -7.50 13.55
CA ASP A 101 2.77 -7.22 14.22
C ASP A 101 3.51 -5.97 13.69
N GLY A 102 2.94 -5.27 12.70
CA GLY A 102 3.40 -3.94 12.29
C GLY A 102 2.91 -2.92 13.29
N GLY A 103 3.80 -2.07 13.83
CA GLY A 103 3.41 -1.04 14.79
C GLY A 103 2.24 -0.19 14.30
N ASP A 104 1.49 0.40 15.24
CA ASP A 104 0.18 1.04 15.02
C ASP A 104 0.13 2.15 13.94
N SER A 105 1.28 2.58 13.41
CA SER A 105 1.36 3.62 12.38
C SER A 105 2.34 3.26 11.25
N ARG A 106 1.87 3.41 10.01
CA ARG A 106 2.69 3.38 8.78
C ARG A 106 3.26 4.77 8.44
N ALA A 107 3.19 5.73 9.37
CA ALA A 107 3.60 7.09 9.11
C ALA A 107 5.13 7.22 8.96
N GLN A 108 5.54 7.97 7.94
CA GLN A 108 6.94 8.32 7.74
C GLN A 108 7.27 9.65 8.40
N ALA A 109 8.47 9.79 8.98
CA ALA A 109 8.90 11.07 9.52
C ALA A 109 8.84 12.20 8.47
N TYR A 110 8.30 13.35 8.86
CA TYR A 110 8.34 14.58 8.09
C TYR A 110 9.27 15.61 8.77
N PRO A 111 10.15 16.30 8.04
CA PRO A 111 10.39 16.18 6.60
C PRO A 111 11.03 14.84 6.23
N VAL A 112 10.77 14.39 5.01
CA VAL A 112 11.34 13.16 4.46
C VAL A 112 12.86 13.31 4.33
N ASP A 113 13.63 12.44 4.99
CA ASP A 113 15.08 12.29 4.79
C ASP A 113 15.35 11.53 3.49
N GLY A 114 16.12 12.13 2.59
CA GLY A 114 16.45 11.53 1.29
C GLY A 114 17.52 10.43 1.36
N THR A 115 18.28 10.34 2.44
CA THR A 115 19.39 9.37 2.58
C THR A 115 18.90 7.91 2.69
N PRO A 116 17.95 7.55 3.57
CA PRO A 116 17.43 6.18 3.62
C PRO A 116 16.65 5.83 2.34
N ARG A 117 15.94 6.80 1.75
CA ARG A 117 15.27 6.66 0.45
C ARG A 117 16.28 6.33 -0.66
N LEU A 118 17.45 6.97 -0.65
CA LEU A 118 18.54 6.67 -1.59
C LEU A 118 19.07 5.25 -1.40
N TYR A 119 19.32 4.82 -0.17
CA TYR A 119 19.82 3.46 0.09
C TYR A 119 18.81 2.41 -0.35
N ARG A 120 17.53 2.55 0.02
CA ARG A 120 16.45 1.66 -0.41
C ARG A 120 16.28 1.65 -1.92
N ARG A 121 16.42 2.81 -2.58
CA ARG A 121 16.42 2.88 -4.04
C ARG A 121 17.63 2.20 -4.68
N MET A 122 18.81 2.28 -4.09
CA MET A 122 20.00 1.56 -4.55
C MET A 122 19.87 0.04 -4.38
N ILE A 123 19.24 -0.43 -3.30
CA ILE A 123 18.87 -1.85 -3.13
C ILE A 123 18.02 -2.29 -4.32
N HIS A 124 16.89 -1.62 -4.56
CA HIS A 124 15.99 -1.93 -5.67
C HIS A 124 16.71 -1.87 -7.04
N HIS A 125 17.50 -0.82 -7.29
CA HIS A 125 18.26 -0.67 -8.52
C HIS A 125 19.17 -1.88 -8.81
N ARG A 126 19.90 -2.36 -7.80
CA ARG A 126 20.78 -3.52 -7.92
C ARG A 126 20.02 -4.85 -8.02
N LEU A 127 18.87 -4.99 -7.36
CA LEU A 127 18.00 -6.16 -7.56
C LEU A 127 17.47 -6.23 -9.00
N ILE A 128 17.04 -5.10 -9.57
CA ILE A 128 16.62 -5.06 -10.98
C ILE A 128 17.77 -5.39 -11.93
N GLU A 129 18.98 -4.88 -11.67
CA GLU A 129 20.18 -5.25 -12.43
C GLU A 129 20.44 -6.76 -12.36
N ALA A 130 20.40 -7.34 -11.16
CA ALA A 130 20.60 -8.77 -10.93
C ALA A 130 19.54 -9.63 -11.63
N TYR A 131 18.30 -9.14 -11.68
CA TYR A 131 17.21 -9.82 -12.36
C TYR A 131 17.37 -9.72 -13.88
N ARG A 132 17.63 -8.54 -14.45
CA ARG A 132 17.68 -8.34 -15.91
C ARG A 132 18.97 -8.84 -16.56
N HIS A 133 20.07 -8.93 -15.82
CA HIS A 133 21.38 -9.37 -16.31
C HIS A 133 21.89 -10.58 -15.53
N PRO A 134 21.44 -11.81 -15.86
CA PRO A 134 21.85 -13.04 -15.17
C PRO A 134 23.38 -13.25 -15.11
N ASP A 135 24.11 -12.77 -16.12
CA ASP A 135 25.57 -12.80 -16.20
C ASP A 135 26.26 -11.93 -15.13
N LYS A 136 25.58 -10.89 -14.63
CA LYS A 136 26.06 -9.98 -13.57
C LYS A 136 25.40 -10.21 -12.23
N ARG A 137 24.49 -11.18 -12.13
CA ARG A 137 23.62 -11.40 -10.95
C ARG A 137 24.40 -11.43 -9.63
N SER A 138 25.48 -12.20 -9.56
CA SER A 138 26.26 -12.33 -8.32
C SER A 138 26.89 -11.01 -7.87
N GLU A 139 27.42 -10.21 -8.82
CA GLU A 139 27.98 -8.89 -8.52
C GLU A 139 26.90 -7.92 -8.06
N ALA A 140 25.77 -7.88 -8.77
CA ALA A 140 24.66 -7.00 -8.44
C ALA A 140 24.02 -7.34 -7.07
N LEU A 141 23.84 -8.63 -6.75
CA LEU A 141 23.37 -9.05 -5.42
C LEU A 141 24.35 -8.66 -4.30
N ALA A 142 25.66 -8.78 -4.53
CA ALA A 142 26.68 -8.38 -3.55
C ALA A 142 26.62 -6.87 -3.25
N LYS A 143 26.36 -6.04 -4.27
CA LYS A 143 26.13 -4.60 -4.12
C LYS A 143 24.79 -4.28 -3.46
N ALA A 144 23.72 -5.01 -3.79
CA ALA A 144 22.43 -4.87 -3.11
C ALA A 144 22.56 -5.13 -1.61
N LYS A 145 23.33 -6.17 -1.23
CA LYS A 145 23.61 -6.48 0.17
C LYS A 145 24.35 -5.35 0.88
N TYR A 146 25.30 -4.70 0.22
CA TYR A 146 26.00 -3.54 0.78
C TYR A 146 25.03 -2.42 1.16
N TRP A 147 24.11 -2.07 0.26
CA TRP A 147 23.11 -1.04 0.55
C TRP A 147 22.10 -1.45 1.62
N LEU A 148 21.70 -2.72 1.65
CA LEU A 148 20.82 -3.27 2.68
C LEU A 148 21.48 -3.17 4.07
N GLU A 149 22.72 -3.64 4.20
CA GLU A 149 23.48 -3.59 5.46
C GLU A 149 23.72 -2.14 5.90
N LYS A 150 24.04 -1.25 4.95
CA LYS A 150 24.24 0.18 5.22
C LYS A 150 22.97 0.85 5.75
N TRP A 151 21.82 0.60 5.11
CA TRP A 151 20.52 1.11 5.57
C TRP A 151 20.14 0.56 6.94
N GLN A 152 20.22 -0.76 7.13
CA GLN A 152 19.89 -1.38 8.42
C GLN A 152 20.81 -0.94 9.56
N THR A 153 22.05 -0.57 9.26
CA THR A 153 23.01 -0.09 10.27
C THR A 153 22.83 1.39 10.59
N GLU A 154 22.72 2.25 9.57
CA GLU A 154 22.65 3.71 9.74
C GLU A 154 21.23 4.20 10.09
N TYR A 155 20.20 3.43 9.71
CA TYR A 155 18.78 3.76 9.89
C TYR A 155 18.02 2.59 10.53
N ALA A 156 18.58 2.02 11.59
CA ALA A 156 18.06 0.82 12.25
C ALA A 156 16.60 0.96 12.75
N ASP A 157 16.21 2.14 13.24
CA ASP A 157 14.84 2.37 13.72
C ASP A 157 13.82 2.32 12.57
N GLU A 158 14.14 2.94 11.43
CA GLU A 158 13.30 2.85 10.22
C GLU A 158 13.27 1.42 9.68
N ALA A 159 14.42 0.74 9.60
CA ALA A 159 14.48 -0.64 9.14
C ALA A 159 13.67 -1.59 10.02
N LYS A 160 13.63 -1.33 11.34
CA LYS A 160 12.78 -2.07 12.27
C LYS A 160 11.31 -1.73 12.07
N SER A 161 10.94 -0.46 11.95
CA SER A 161 9.54 -0.04 11.83
C SER A 161 8.89 -0.51 10.53
N ILE A 162 9.61 -0.43 9.40
CA ILE A 162 9.06 -0.80 8.09
C ILE A 162 9.09 -2.31 7.81
N LYS A 163 9.74 -3.11 8.67
CA LYS A 163 9.95 -4.55 8.43
C LYS A 163 8.64 -5.31 8.16
N ALA A 164 7.60 -5.04 8.92
CA ALA A 164 6.30 -5.70 8.74
C ALA A 164 5.71 -5.36 7.36
N THR A 165 5.78 -4.10 6.95
CA THR A 165 5.39 -3.63 5.62
C THR A 165 6.24 -4.26 4.52
N ASP A 166 7.58 -4.32 4.67
CA ASP A 166 8.49 -4.98 3.72
C ASP A 166 8.11 -6.46 3.47
N ILE A 167 7.62 -7.14 4.50
CA ILE A 167 7.13 -8.52 4.39
C ILE A 167 5.74 -8.57 3.75
N ALA A 168 4.80 -7.79 4.28
CA ALA A 168 3.40 -7.84 3.88
C ALA A 168 3.19 -7.34 2.45
N GLU A 169 3.64 -6.13 2.15
CA GLU A 169 3.43 -5.48 0.85
C GLU A 169 4.32 -6.07 -0.23
N GLY A 170 5.54 -6.49 0.14
CA GLY A 170 6.46 -7.15 -0.78
C GLY A 170 5.89 -8.46 -1.33
N THR A 171 5.31 -9.29 -0.46
CA THR A 171 4.67 -10.54 -0.87
C THR A 171 3.37 -10.33 -1.61
N ALA A 172 2.54 -9.38 -1.17
CA ALA A 172 1.29 -9.04 -1.86
C ALA A 172 1.55 -8.47 -3.26
N ARG A 173 2.53 -7.58 -3.43
CA ARG A 173 2.94 -7.05 -4.74
C ARG A 173 3.41 -8.13 -5.70
N TYR A 174 4.35 -8.96 -5.25
CA TYR A 174 4.82 -10.11 -6.04
C TYR A 174 3.64 -10.97 -6.50
N THR A 175 2.72 -11.26 -5.59
CA THR A 175 1.60 -12.14 -5.84
C THR A 175 0.60 -11.52 -6.82
N ASP A 176 0.24 -10.24 -6.66
CA ASP A 176 -0.70 -9.53 -7.54
C ASP A 176 -0.18 -9.49 -8.98
N ASN A 177 1.11 -9.22 -9.15
CA ASN A 177 1.73 -9.14 -10.46
C ASN A 177 1.78 -10.51 -11.11
N MET A 178 2.25 -11.52 -10.39
CA MET A 178 2.34 -12.89 -10.92
C MET A 178 0.95 -13.48 -11.24
N ALA A 179 -0.06 -13.20 -10.42
CA ALA A 179 -1.42 -13.67 -10.65
C ALA A 179 -2.05 -13.09 -11.93
N ALA A 180 -1.58 -11.93 -12.40
CA ALA A 180 -2.10 -11.27 -13.61
C ALA A 180 -1.78 -12.03 -14.91
N PHE A 181 -0.79 -12.92 -14.91
CA PHE A 181 -0.35 -13.59 -16.13
C PHE A 181 0.05 -15.06 -15.99
N THR A 182 0.18 -15.59 -14.77
CA THR A 182 0.61 -16.98 -14.57
C THR A 182 -0.54 -17.94 -14.85
N THR A 183 -0.33 -18.88 -15.77
CA THR A 183 -1.28 -19.94 -16.12
C THR A 183 -0.62 -21.32 -15.98
N ASP A 184 -1.40 -22.40 -16.02
CA ASP A 184 -0.83 -23.75 -15.89
C ASP A 184 0.09 -24.14 -17.09
N SER A 185 0.03 -23.37 -18.19
CA SER A 185 0.76 -23.62 -19.44
C SER A 185 1.82 -22.57 -19.78
N ILE A 186 1.98 -21.52 -18.98
CA ILE A 186 2.96 -20.46 -19.28
C ILE A 186 4.39 -20.99 -19.09
N SER A 187 5.29 -20.65 -20.02
CA SER A 187 6.69 -21.03 -19.90
C SER A 187 7.42 -20.18 -18.85
N LYS A 188 8.52 -20.70 -18.28
CA LYS A 188 9.37 -19.91 -17.37
C LYS A 188 9.93 -18.65 -18.04
N GLU A 189 10.25 -18.73 -19.33
CA GLU A 189 10.75 -17.59 -20.12
C GLU A 189 9.68 -16.50 -20.27
N ASP A 190 8.44 -16.89 -20.54
CA ASP A 190 7.32 -15.95 -20.65
C ASP A 190 6.97 -15.31 -19.29
N ILE A 191 7.00 -16.08 -18.20
CA ILE A 191 6.86 -15.55 -16.83
C ILE A 191 7.92 -14.47 -16.61
N ARG A 192 9.18 -14.81 -16.88
CA ARG A 192 10.33 -13.93 -16.66
C ARG A 192 10.21 -12.63 -17.46
N LYS A 193 9.81 -12.74 -18.72
CA LYS A 193 9.57 -11.59 -19.62
C LYS A 193 8.46 -10.69 -19.07
N LYS A 194 7.29 -11.25 -18.77
CA LYS A 194 6.13 -10.48 -18.27
C LYS A 194 6.41 -9.83 -16.91
N ALA A 195 7.08 -10.54 -16.01
CA ALA A 195 7.52 -9.98 -14.74
C ALA A 195 8.50 -8.80 -14.95
N SER A 196 9.45 -8.93 -15.89
CA SER A 196 10.36 -7.82 -16.22
C SER A 196 9.66 -6.59 -16.81
N GLU A 197 8.53 -6.77 -17.51
CA GLU A 197 7.70 -5.69 -18.07
C GLU A 197 6.91 -4.95 -16.98
N LEU A 198 6.55 -5.63 -15.88
CA LEU A 198 5.80 -5.05 -14.76
C LEU A 198 6.69 -4.39 -13.69
N MET A 199 7.97 -4.77 -13.62
CA MET A 199 8.94 -4.14 -12.72
C MET A 199 9.10 -2.64 -13.00
N VAL A 200 8.72 -1.80 -12.02
CA VAL A 200 8.77 -0.34 -12.14
C VAL A 200 10.20 0.17 -12.00
N THR A 201 10.73 0.83 -13.03
CA THR A 201 12.08 1.44 -12.98
C THR A 201 12.10 2.97 -13.10
N GLY A 202 11.00 3.58 -13.53
CA GLY A 202 10.90 5.03 -13.80
C GLY A 202 10.29 5.81 -12.64
N ASP A 203 9.10 5.40 -12.20
CA ASP A 203 8.34 6.09 -11.16
C ASP A 203 8.89 5.72 -9.79
N PHE A 204 9.25 6.74 -9.01
CA PHE A 204 9.76 6.60 -7.66
C PHE A 204 8.97 7.52 -6.72
N SER A 205 8.38 6.94 -5.69
CA SER A 205 7.78 7.66 -4.58
C SER A 205 8.74 7.59 -3.40
N ALA A 206 9.08 8.73 -2.79
CA ALA A 206 10.01 8.80 -1.66
C ALA A 206 9.30 8.43 -0.34
N SER A 207 8.70 7.24 -0.35
CA SER A 207 7.95 6.64 0.74
C SER A 207 8.51 5.26 1.05
N ALA A 208 8.92 5.02 2.30
CA ALA A 208 9.39 3.71 2.76
C ALA A 208 8.34 2.62 2.48
N ASP A 209 7.07 2.98 2.64
CA ASP A 209 5.90 2.17 2.35
C ASP A 209 5.86 1.75 0.87
N ALA A 210 5.87 2.71 -0.05
CA ALA A 210 5.85 2.46 -1.49
C ALA A 210 7.09 1.68 -1.97
N GLU A 211 8.26 1.94 -1.36
CA GLU A 211 9.50 1.24 -1.66
C GLU A 211 9.40 -0.27 -1.34
N SER A 212 8.67 -0.64 -0.28
CA SER A 212 8.47 -2.02 0.19
C SER A 212 7.91 -2.92 -0.92
N TYR A 213 6.94 -2.41 -1.67
CA TYR A 213 6.34 -3.11 -2.82
C TYR A 213 7.40 -3.49 -3.86
N THR A 214 8.22 -2.52 -4.27
CA THR A 214 9.17 -2.70 -5.38
C THR A 214 10.39 -3.53 -4.98
N ILE A 215 10.92 -3.33 -3.76
CA ILE A 215 12.03 -4.12 -3.23
C ILE A 215 11.58 -5.58 -3.03
N GLY A 216 10.42 -5.78 -2.41
CA GLY A 216 9.85 -7.10 -2.17
C GLY A 216 9.58 -7.87 -3.47
N GLU A 217 8.94 -7.22 -4.45
CA GLU A 217 8.71 -7.83 -5.76
C GLU A 217 10.01 -8.31 -6.42
N ALA A 218 11.01 -7.42 -6.51
CA ALA A 218 12.28 -7.74 -7.15
C ALA A 218 13.01 -8.88 -6.42
N ALA A 219 12.99 -8.86 -5.09
CA ALA A 219 13.60 -9.90 -4.27
C ALA A 219 12.90 -11.25 -4.43
N ALA A 220 11.56 -11.29 -4.42
CA ALA A 220 10.78 -12.52 -4.62
C ALA A 220 10.99 -13.15 -6.00
N LEU A 221 11.04 -12.33 -7.05
CA LEU A 221 11.34 -12.80 -8.41
C LEU A 221 12.76 -13.37 -8.52
N LEU A 222 13.73 -12.79 -7.82
CA LEU A 222 15.08 -13.32 -7.74
C LEU A 222 15.17 -14.62 -6.91
N LEU A 223 14.40 -14.73 -5.83
CA LEU A 223 14.29 -15.96 -5.04
C LEU A 223 13.76 -17.13 -5.90
N ASP A 224 12.80 -16.89 -6.80
CA ASP A 224 12.35 -17.89 -7.77
C ASP A 224 13.44 -18.32 -8.77
N GLU A 225 14.37 -17.43 -9.10
CA GLU A 225 15.45 -17.66 -10.06
C GLU A 225 16.64 -18.42 -9.47
N VAL A 226 16.97 -18.17 -8.19
CA VAL A 226 18.03 -18.90 -7.48
C VAL A 226 17.58 -20.29 -7.01
N GLY A 227 16.26 -20.52 -6.96
CA GLY A 227 15.65 -21.81 -6.67
C GLY A 227 15.49 -22.10 -5.17
N GLY A 228 15.00 -23.30 -4.87
CA GLY A 228 14.67 -23.73 -3.50
C GLY A 228 13.19 -23.58 -3.17
N ASP A 229 12.81 -24.03 -1.98
CA ASP A 229 11.42 -24.00 -1.47
C ASP A 229 11.22 -22.83 -0.50
N TRP A 230 11.69 -21.63 -0.91
CA TRP A 230 11.76 -20.45 -0.04
C TRP A 230 10.39 -19.98 0.44
N LYS A 231 9.32 -20.26 -0.33
CA LYS A 231 7.94 -19.88 -0.02
C LYS A 231 7.32 -20.67 1.13
N LYS A 232 7.82 -21.87 1.41
CA LYS A 232 7.20 -22.81 2.36
C LYS A 232 7.18 -22.30 3.79
N ASP A 233 8.31 -21.76 4.25
CA ASP A 233 8.52 -21.32 5.63
C ASP A 233 8.74 -19.80 5.73
N PHE A 234 8.43 -19.04 4.67
CA PHE A 234 8.73 -17.61 4.58
C PHE A 234 8.08 -16.81 5.71
N TYR A 235 6.77 -16.94 5.91
CA TYR A 235 6.06 -16.18 6.94
C TYR A 235 6.55 -16.52 8.35
N GLN A 236 6.87 -17.79 8.60
CA GLN A 236 7.42 -18.25 9.88
C GLN A 236 8.85 -17.73 10.14
N SER A 237 9.59 -17.36 9.09
CA SER A 237 10.95 -16.86 9.21
C SER A 237 11.04 -15.43 9.75
N ASN A 238 9.93 -14.66 9.73
CA ASN A 238 9.88 -13.24 10.08
C ASN A 238 11.09 -12.46 9.53
N THR A 239 11.39 -12.67 8.25
CA THR A 239 12.53 -12.09 7.53
C THR A 239 12.01 -11.42 6.28
N THR A 240 12.55 -10.26 5.92
CA THR A 240 12.13 -9.58 4.69
C THR A 240 12.56 -10.39 3.46
N LEU A 241 11.90 -10.19 2.31
CA LEU A 241 12.29 -10.87 1.06
C LEU A 241 13.74 -10.52 0.65
N ALA A 242 14.15 -9.27 0.87
CA ALA A 242 15.52 -8.83 0.60
C ALA A 242 16.53 -9.50 1.53
N ASP A 243 16.26 -9.56 2.83
CA ASP A 243 17.12 -10.27 3.80
C ASP A 243 17.24 -11.76 3.46
N LEU A 244 16.12 -12.42 3.12
CA LEU A 244 16.11 -13.84 2.76
C LEU A 244 16.96 -14.10 1.52
N LEU A 245 16.81 -13.27 0.48
CA LEU A 245 17.58 -13.37 -0.76
C LEU A 245 19.08 -13.15 -0.53
N LEU A 246 19.45 -12.19 0.32
CA LEU A 246 20.82 -11.72 0.49
C LEU A 246 21.55 -12.36 1.69
N LYS A 247 20.90 -13.26 2.43
CA LYS A 247 21.43 -13.89 3.64
C LYS A 247 22.84 -14.46 3.46
N ASP A 248 23.03 -15.27 2.42
CA ASP A 248 24.28 -15.98 2.15
C ASP A 248 25.15 -15.31 1.06
N VAL A 249 24.75 -14.14 0.59
CA VAL A 249 25.53 -13.35 -0.37
C VAL A 249 26.70 -12.68 0.37
N LYS A 250 27.89 -12.64 -0.24
CA LYS A 250 29.01 -11.86 0.30
C LYS A 250 28.89 -10.42 -0.15
N THR A 251 28.93 -9.47 0.79
CA THR A 251 28.85 -8.04 0.51
C THR A 251 30.01 -7.56 -0.36
N ALA A 252 29.72 -6.69 -1.34
CA ALA A 252 30.69 -5.93 -2.10
C ALA A 252 30.32 -4.45 -2.06
N GLU A 253 31.30 -3.60 -1.73
CA GLU A 253 31.11 -2.16 -1.69
C GLU A 253 30.60 -1.63 -3.05
N ASP A 254 29.73 -0.63 -2.98
CA ASP A 254 29.16 0.02 -4.15
C ASP A 254 29.20 1.54 -4.02
N SER A 255 29.20 2.21 -5.16
CA SER A 255 29.07 3.66 -5.25
C SER A 255 27.64 4.05 -5.60
N VAL A 256 27.20 5.20 -5.08
CA VAL A 256 25.91 5.78 -5.46
C VAL A 256 25.87 5.98 -6.98
N ASP A 257 24.79 5.51 -7.60
CA ASP A 257 24.50 5.82 -9.00
C ASP A 257 23.99 7.28 -9.10
N PRO A 258 24.64 8.16 -9.90
CA PRO A 258 24.26 9.57 -9.98
C PRO A 258 22.84 9.82 -10.52
N GLU A 259 22.37 8.98 -11.45
CA GLU A 259 21.01 9.11 -12.00
C GLU A 259 19.98 8.70 -10.96
N VAL A 260 20.26 7.63 -10.20
CA VAL A 260 19.43 7.22 -9.07
C VAL A 260 19.35 8.34 -8.04
N LYS A 261 20.50 8.92 -7.64
CA LYS A 261 20.54 10.02 -6.67
C LYS A 261 19.73 11.23 -7.14
N THR A 262 19.89 11.63 -8.40
CA THR A 262 19.16 12.78 -8.95
C THR A 262 17.64 12.57 -8.86
N LYS A 263 17.16 11.37 -9.19
CA LYS A 263 15.73 11.03 -9.09
C LYS A 263 15.22 11.02 -7.65
N VAL A 264 16.02 10.48 -6.72
CA VAL A 264 15.66 10.47 -5.29
C VAL A 264 15.61 11.88 -4.73
N ASP A 265 16.63 12.70 -4.99
CA ASP A 265 16.69 14.08 -4.52
C ASP A 265 15.49 14.90 -5.05
N GLN A 266 15.13 14.69 -6.32
CA GLN A 266 13.97 15.33 -6.93
C GLN A 266 12.66 14.88 -6.26
N ALA A 267 12.44 13.58 -6.13
CA ALA A 267 11.21 13.04 -5.53
C ALA A 267 11.05 13.47 -4.07
N VAL A 268 12.12 13.45 -3.28
CA VAL A 268 12.12 13.90 -1.88
C VAL A 268 11.79 15.38 -1.79
N LYS A 269 12.37 16.21 -2.66
CA LYS A 269 12.06 17.64 -2.71
C LYS A 269 10.59 17.89 -3.07
N GLU A 270 10.11 17.26 -4.14
CA GLU A 270 8.72 17.40 -4.61
C GLU A 270 7.72 16.95 -3.54
N GLN A 271 8.01 15.83 -2.88
CA GLN A 271 7.17 15.29 -1.80
C GLN A 271 7.18 16.22 -0.57
N ASN A 272 8.34 16.69 -0.11
CA ASN A 272 8.42 17.63 1.01
C ASN A 272 7.72 18.97 0.70
N ASP A 273 7.86 19.48 -0.53
CA ASP A 273 7.19 20.70 -1.00
C ASP A 273 5.66 20.52 -1.07
N SER A 274 5.17 19.33 -1.44
CA SER A 274 3.73 19.02 -1.48
C SER A 274 3.17 18.86 -0.08
N ILE A 275 3.75 17.96 0.72
CA ILE A 275 3.30 17.69 2.09
C ILE A 275 3.32 18.98 2.92
N GLY A 276 4.37 19.79 2.79
CA GLY A 276 4.47 21.06 3.52
C GLY A 276 3.34 22.04 3.22
N LYS A 277 2.73 21.98 2.04
CA LYS A 277 1.51 22.74 1.71
C LYS A 277 0.28 22.09 2.35
N ASP A 278 0.17 20.77 2.23
CA ASP A 278 -0.99 20.01 2.69
C ASP A 278 -1.14 20.08 4.22
N ILE A 279 -0.05 19.95 4.98
CA ILE A 279 -0.07 19.93 6.45
C ILE A 279 -0.05 21.34 7.08
N LYS A 280 -0.05 22.40 6.28
CA LYS A 280 0.12 23.77 6.77
C LYS A 280 -0.93 24.13 7.82
N ASP A 281 -2.18 23.77 7.59
CA ASP A 281 -3.29 24.12 8.47
C ASP A 281 -3.29 23.26 9.74
N VAL A 282 -2.89 21.98 9.64
CA VAL A 282 -2.64 21.11 10.80
C VAL A 282 -1.55 21.71 11.68
N THR A 283 -0.43 22.10 11.07
CA THR A 283 0.71 22.71 11.79
C THR A 283 0.33 24.06 12.41
N ALA A 284 -0.51 24.85 11.74
CA ALA A 284 -1.00 26.12 12.26
C ALA A 284 -1.92 25.92 13.48
N ALA A 285 -2.88 25.00 13.39
CA ALA A 285 -3.82 24.72 14.48
C ALA A 285 -3.14 24.14 15.73
N LYS A 286 -2.04 23.40 15.58
CA LYS A 286 -1.21 22.99 16.72
C LYS A 286 -0.57 24.17 17.46
N LYS A 287 -0.13 25.18 16.71
CA LYS A 287 0.58 26.35 17.26
C LYS A 287 -0.37 27.43 17.79
N ASP A 288 -1.57 27.50 17.25
CA ASP A 288 -2.59 28.49 17.60
C ASP A 288 -3.87 27.79 18.06
N THR A 289 -4.04 27.69 19.37
CA THR A 289 -5.21 27.07 20.01
C THR A 289 -6.52 27.84 19.77
N SER A 290 -6.47 29.01 19.13
CA SER A 290 -7.69 29.72 18.69
C SER A 290 -8.28 29.13 17.41
N ILE A 291 -7.52 28.31 16.66
CA ILE A 291 -8.02 27.55 15.51
C ILE A 291 -8.71 26.29 16.04
N PRO A 292 -10.05 26.16 15.89
CA PRO A 292 -10.74 24.97 16.37
C PRO A 292 -10.49 23.78 15.45
N ASN A 293 -10.54 22.57 16.00
CA ASN A 293 -10.58 21.32 15.24
C ASN A 293 -12.01 20.79 15.20
N LEU A 294 -12.47 20.37 14.02
CA LEU A 294 -13.60 19.44 13.92
C LEU A 294 -13.07 18.06 14.32
N LYS A 295 -13.55 17.56 15.47
CA LYS A 295 -13.23 16.23 15.98
C LYS A 295 -14.28 15.24 15.53
N ILE A 296 -13.87 14.24 14.77
CA ILE A 296 -14.74 13.20 14.21
C ILE A 296 -14.37 11.90 14.91
N ASP A 297 -15.34 11.27 15.56
CA ASP A 297 -15.18 9.93 16.13
C ASP A 297 -15.20 8.92 14.99
N ASP A 298 -14.09 8.22 14.79
CA ASP A 298 -13.95 7.21 13.75
C ASP A 298 -13.74 5.80 14.31
N THR A 299 -13.93 5.62 15.62
CA THR A 299 -13.73 4.36 16.38
C THR A 299 -14.43 3.16 15.73
N ASP A 300 -15.70 3.31 15.37
CA ASP A 300 -16.52 2.23 14.81
C ASP A 300 -16.71 2.39 13.29
N THR A 301 -15.81 3.11 12.61
CA THR A 301 -15.97 3.35 11.18
C THR A 301 -15.38 2.23 10.35
N ASP A 302 -16.26 1.42 9.78
CA ASP A 302 -15.87 0.42 8.79
C ASP A 302 -15.48 1.08 7.45
N GLY A 303 -14.83 0.30 6.58
CA GLY A 303 -14.49 0.68 5.21
C GLY A 303 -13.13 1.36 5.04
N SER A 304 -12.67 1.42 3.80
CA SER A 304 -11.40 2.03 3.41
C SER A 304 -11.52 3.56 3.28
N TYR A 305 -10.43 4.28 3.53
CA TYR A 305 -10.30 5.69 3.17
C TYR A 305 -9.26 5.86 2.07
N ALA A 306 -9.37 6.94 1.29
CA ALA A 306 -8.30 7.34 0.40
C ALA A 306 -7.31 8.23 1.15
N SER A 307 -6.01 8.05 0.88
CA SER A 307 -4.96 8.93 1.38
C SER A 307 -3.83 9.05 0.36
N SER A 308 -3.09 10.16 0.41
CA SER A 308 -1.85 10.34 -0.36
C SER A 308 -0.60 9.97 0.44
N GLY A 309 -0.70 9.88 1.78
CA GLY A 309 0.37 9.44 2.66
C GLY A 309 0.04 9.69 4.13
N SER A 310 0.82 9.05 5.02
CA SER A 310 0.76 9.27 6.47
C SER A 310 2.14 9.68 6.97
N PHE A 311 2.20 10.67 7.84
CA PHE A 311 3.43 11.34 8.24
C PHE A 311 3.46 11.66 9.73
N LEU A 312 4.62 11.46 10.35
CA LEU A 312 4.88 11.96 11.70
C LEU A 312 5.34 13.41 11.61
N VAL A 313 4.51 14.33 12.07
CA VAL A 313 4.76 15.78 12.10
C VAL A 313 4.81 16.22 13.56
N ASP A 314 6.02 16.50 14.06
CA ASP A 314 6.27 16.81 15.48
C ASP A 314 5.71 15.70 16.42
N ASP A 315 6.03 14.43 16.11
CA ASP A 315 5.63 13.21 16.83
C ASP A 315 4.12 12.86 16.80
N GLU A 316 3.31 13.56 16.01
CA GLU A 316 1.91 13.19 15.80
C GLU A 316 1.66 12.66 14.38
N ASP A 317 0.74 11.71 14.26
CA ASP A 317 0.34 11.13 12.99
C ASP A 317 -0.60 12.08 12.24
N VAL A 318 -0.23 12.38 10.99
CA VAL A 318 -0.98 13.23 10.07
C VAL A 318 -1.14 12.48 8.75
N THR A 319 -2.38 12.23 8.35
CA THR A 319 -2.69 11.71 7.01
C THR A 319 -3.00 12.86 6.06
N THR A 320 -2.35 12.88 4.90
CA THR A 320 -2.60 13.85 3.83
C THR A 320 -3.47 13.26 2.72
N GLY A 321 -4.14 14.13 1.97
CA GLY A 321 -5.03 13.71 0.87
C GLY A 321 -6.20 12.85 1.35
N PHE A 322 -6.55 12.93 2.64
CA PHE A 322 -7.58 12.14 3.26
C PHE A 322 -8.93 12.40 2.59
N ALA A 323 -9.60 11.32 2.17
CA ALA A 323 -10.97 11.38 1.71
C ALA A 323 -11.78 10.18 2.23
N LYS A 324 -12.93 10.47 2.82
CA LYS A 324 -13.91 9.50 3.31
C LYS A 324 -15.28 10.18 3.39
N ASP A 325 -16.32 9.41 3.10
CA ASP A 325 -17.71 9.81 3.30
C ASP A 325 -18.23 9.17 4.58
N TYR A 326 -18.89 9.96 5.43
CA TYR A 326 -19.52 9.50 6.66
C TYR A 326 -21.02 9.76 6.60
N THR A 327 -21.82 8.83 7.15
CA THR A 327 -23.24 9.06 7.43
C THR A 327 -23.43 9.25 8.94
N VAL A 328 -23.85 10.45 9.34
CA VAL A 328 -24.11 10.81 10.74
C VAL A 328 -25.56 11.28 10.87
N ASP A 329 -26.39 10.56 11.63
CA ASP A 329 -27.81 10.88 11.86
C ASP A 329 -28.56 11.30 10.58
N TRP A 330 -28.43 10.49 9.51
CA TRP A 330 -29.06 10.71 8.20
C TRP A 330 -28.52 11.90 7.39
N LYS A 331 -27.36 12.44 7.77
CA LYS A 331 -26.63 13.48 7.03
C LYS A 331 -25.29 12.95 6.56
N ASN A 332 -24.87 13.41 5.38
CA ASN A 332 -23.58 13.03 4.82
C ASN A 332 -22.52 14.08 5.17
N LEU A 333 -21.38 13.63 5.68
CA LEU A 333 -20.16 14.40 5.82
C LEU A 333 -19.14 13.83 4.83
N THR A 334 -18.80 14.62 3.82
CA THR A 334 -17.76 14.26 2.84
C THR A 334 -16.48 14.99 3.20
N LEU A 335 -15.43 14.25 3.52
CA LEU A 335 -14.07 14.76 3.60
C LEU A 335 -13.38 14.46 2.28
N SER A 336 -12.70 15.46 1.71
CA SER A 336 -12.06 15.30 0.40
C SER A 336 -10.75 16.07 0.35
N ASN A 337 -9.67 15.33 0.12
CA ASN A 337 -8.32 15.86 -0.08
C ASN A 337 -7.85 16.78 1.06
N LEU A 338 -8.03 16.33 2.31
CA LEU A 338 -7.64 17.08 3.51
C LEU A 338 -6.37 16.51 4.16
N ALA A 339 -5.66 17.34 4.93
CA ALA A 339 -4.72 16.85 5.94
C ALA A 339 -5.46 16.74 7.28
N VAL A 340 -5.38 15.58 7.92
CA VAL A 340 -6.06 15.27 9.18
C VAL A 340 -5.04 14.75 10.18
N GLY A 341 -5.14 15.21 11.43
CA GLY A 341 -4.39 14.62 12.54
C GLY A 341 -5.17 13.45 13.15
N HIS A 342 -4.45 12.50 13.75
CA HIS A 342 -5.05 11.37 14.47
C HIS A 342 -4.86 11.52 15.98
N GLU A 343 -5.93 11.26 16.73
CA GLU A 343 -5.90 11.22 18.19
C GLU A 343 -6.48 9.88 18.66
N PHE A 344 -5.68 9.10 19.39
CA PHE A 344 -6.10 7.86 20.02
C PHE A 344 -6.23 8.07 21.53
N SER A 345 -7.37 7.68 22.09
CA SER A 345 -7.61 7.75 23.54
C SER A 345 -7.26 6.44 24.25
N GLU A 346 -6.99 6.52 25.56
CA GLU A 346 -6.62 5.36 26.38
C GLU A 346 -7.74 4.30 26.47
N ASP A 347 -9.00 4.69 26.25
CA ASP A 347 -10.15 3.78 26.20
C ASP A 347 -10.36 3.14 24.81
N GLY A 348 -9.40 3.32 23.90
CA GLY A 348 -9.39 2.70 22.57
C GLY A 348 -10.24 3.40 21.53
N ARG A 349 -10.63 4.66 21.76
CA ARG A 349 -11.33 5.45 20.75
C ARG A 349 -10.35 6.12 19.82
N SER A 350 -10.74 6.23 18.57
CA SER A 350 -9.98 6.92 17.53
C SER A 350 -10.75 8.15 17.08
N PHE A 351 -10.01 9.23 16.83
CA PHE A 351 -10.57 10.48 16.35
C PHE A 351 -9.71 11.09 15.25
N LEU A 352 -10.40 11.59 14.22
CA LEU A 352 -9.81 12.48 13.24
C LEU A 352 -9.95 13.94 13.68
N LEU A 353 -8.87 14.68 13.57
CA LEU A 353 -8.79 16.10 13.85
C LEU A 353 -8.64 16.87 12.54
N VAL A 354 -9.69 17.60 12.15
CA VAL A 354 -9.68 18.46 10.96
C VAL A 354 -9.58 19.92 11.38
N PRO A 355 -8.45 20.61 11.11
CA PRO A 355 -8.29 22.03 11.42
C PRO A 355 -9.30 22.90 10.67
N LEU A 356 -9.98 23.79 11.38
CA LEU A 356 -10.89 24.78 10.78
C LEU A 356 -10.17 26.13 10.61
N ALA A 357 -9.04 26.12 9.89
CA ALA A 357 -8.20 27.31 9.66
C ALA A 357 -8.79 28.30 8.64
N MET A 358 -9.82 27.89 7.89
CA MET A 358 -10.62 28.72 6.99
C MET A 358 -11.69 29.52 7.75
N MET A 359 -12.16 30.64 7.18
CA MET A 359 -13.28 31.39 7.78
C MET A 359 -14.53 30.50 7.84
N HIS A 360 -15.04 30.29 9.04
CA HIS A 360 -16.23 29.49 9.27
C HIS A 360 -17.16 30.21 10.27
N GLU A 361 -18.46 30.17 10.01
CA GLU A 361 -19.48 30.53 10.99
C GLU A 361 -19.97 29.27 11.69
N VAL A 362 -19.82 29.18 13.00
CA VAL A 362 -20.47 28.11 13.76
C VAL A 362 -21.92 28.51 14.05
N LYS A 363 -22.88 27.85 13.39
CA LYS A 363 -24.32 28.01 13.68
C LYS A 363 -24.86 26.70 14.24
N ASP A 364 -25.45 26.75 15.43
CA ASP A 364 -26.01 25.58 16.14
C ASP A 364 -25.01 24.42 16.32
N GLY A 365 -23.73 24.75 16.55
CA GLY A 365 -22.65 23.78 16.74
C GLY A 365 -22.09 23.17 15.44
N ARG A 366 -22.36 23.77 14.28
CA ARG A 366 -21.90 23.28 12.97
C ARG A 366 -21.16 24.38 12.20
N PRO A 367 -19.97 24.09 11.62
CA PRO A 367 -19.26 25.06 10.80
C PRO A 367 -19.98 25.27 9.45
N HIS A 368 -20.14 26.54 9.07
CA HIS A 368 -20.64 27.01 7.79
C HIS A 368 -19.56 27.83 7.09
N ASP A 369 -19.29 27.52 5.83
CA ASP A 369 -18.32 28.24 5.02
C ASP A 369 -18.92 29.59 4.57
N GLN A 370 -18.25 30.71 4.85
CA GLN A 370 -18.60 32.01 4.29
C GLN A 370 -17.79 32.23 3.01
N ARG A 371 -18.46 32.18 1.86
CA ARG A 371 -17.87 32.56 0.57
C ARG A 371 -17.60 34.05 0.45
#